data_AF-A0A969NSG1-F1
#
_entry.id   AF-A0A969NSG1-F1
#
_cell.length_a   1.000
_cell.length_b   1.000
_cell.length_c   1.000
_cell.angle_alpha   90.00
_cell.angle_beta   90.00
_cell.angle_gamma   90.00
#
_symmetry.space_group_name_H-M   'P 1'
#
loop_
_entity.id
_entity.type
_entity.pdbx_description
1 polymer ?
#
loop_
_entity_poly.entity_id
_entity_poly.type
_entity_poly.pdbx_seq_one_letter_code
_entity_poly.pdbx_strand_id
1 'polypeptide(L)'
;MGNTDDRQLYTLVLGTDSHCNIYALYTPAQSTTVDGVVQLEEIAIASQGELVLPPPEDSWKWKVSESPGINTLYVVLSVQPFSKTLKAFANQQNFKLDQPQVLNVTNPITVVNALMQDLHNNSSVETKLLPSEDVYALDVNSWATLKFVYEVTNNEQ
;
A
#
# COMPACT_ATOMS: atom_id res chain seq x y z
N MET A 1 -1.78 -14.29 -5.30
CA MET A 1 -0.41 -14.12 -4.73
C MET A 1 -0.31 -15.02 -3.51
N GLY A 2 0.32 -16.18 -3.65
CA GLY A 2 0.51 -17.14 -2.55
C GLY A 2 1.67 -16.74 -1.64
N ASN A 3 1.44 -16.75 -0.33
CA ASN A 3 2.47 -16.65 0.69
C ASN A 3 2.95 -18.05 1.07
N THR A 4 4.13 -18.44 0.58
CA THR A 4 4.73 -19.75 0.89
C THR A 4 5.62 -19.73 2.14
N ASP A 5 5.77 -18.58 2.79
CA ASP A 5 6.51 -18.43 4.04
C ASP A 5 5.64 -18.90 5.22
N ASP A 6 6.30 -19.24 6.33
CA ASP A 6 5.62 -19.59 7.58
C ASP A 6 5.12 -18.35 8.34
N ARG A 7 5.56 -17.15 7.94
CA ARG A 7 5.18 -15.87 8.52
C ARG A 7 4.02 -15.23 7.77
N GLN A 8 3.19 -14.49 8.49
CA GLN A 8 2.20 -13.60 7.86
C GLN A 8 2.91 -12.45 7.13
N LEU A 9 2.37 -12.07 5.97
CA LEU A 9 2.80 -10.89 5.23
C LEU A 9 1.73 -9.81 5.27
N TYR A 10 2.15 -8.56 5.20
CA TYR A 10 1.30 -7.39 5.06
C TYR A 10 1.54 -6.78 3.70
N THR A 11 0.51 -6.19 3.08
CA THR A 11 0.65 -5.59 1.74
C THR A 11 0.10 -4.17 1.67
N LEU A 12 0.79 -3.35 0.89
CA LEU A 12 0.30 -2.10 0.33
C LEU A 12 0.24 -2.21 -1.19
N VAL A 13 -0.78 -1.62 -1.80
CA VAL A 13 -0.93 -1.57 -3.25
C VAL A 13 -1.00 -0.12 -3.68
N LEU A 14 -0.01 0.30 -4.46
CA LEU A 14 0.12 1.67 -4.98
C LEU A 14 0.07 1.63 -6.50
N GLY A 15 -0.56 2.61 -7.13
CA GLY A 15 -0.60 2.79 -8.57
C GLY A 15 -0.06 4.14 -8.98
N THR A 16 0.54 4.23 -10.16
CA THR A 16 0.82 5.49 -10.84
C THR A 16 0.18 5.49 -12.21
N ASP A 17 -0.48 6.58 -12.57
CA ASP A 17 -0.99 6.77 -13.93
C ASP A 17 0.04 7.40 -14.88
N SER A 18 -0.36 7.57 -16.14
CA SER A 18 0.47 8.24 -17.16
C SER A 18 0.70 9.73 -16.92
N HIS A 19 -0.01 10.34 -15.97
CA HIS A 19 0.20 11.72 -15.50
C HIS A 19 0.99 11.78 -14.19
N CYS A 20 1.56 10.66 -13.74
CA CYS A 20 2.28 10.53 -12.48
C CYS A 20 1.43 10.78 -11.22
N ASN A 21 0.10 10.72 -11.31
CA ASN A 21 -0.76 10.71 -10.12
C ASN A 21 -0.57 9.40 -9.37
N ILE A 22 -0.53 9.46 -8.04
CA ILE A 22 -0.39 8.27 -7.18
C ILE A 22 -1.75 7.88 -6.63
N TYR A 23 -2.05 6.59 -6.71
CA TYR A 23 -3.26 6.00 -6.18
C TYR A 23 -2.89 4.91 -5.18
N ALA A 24 -3.72 4.69 -4.18
CA ALA A 24 -3.55 3.60 -3.21
C ALA A 24 -4.84 2.80 -3.10
N LEU A 25 -4.72 1.47 -3.09
CA LEU A 25 -5.81 0.64 -2.61
C LEU A 25 -5.79 0.65 -1.08
N TYR A 26 -6.94 0.89 -0.48
CA TYR A 26 -7.13 0.67 0.95
C TYR A 26 -8.40 -0.14 1.21
N THR A 27 -8.34 -0.98 2.24
CA THR A 27 -9.51 -1.63 2.83
C THR A 27 -10.20 -0.67 3.79
N PRO A 28 -11.55 -0.65 3.84
CA PRO A 28 -12.29 0.28 4.68
C PRO A 28 -11.96 0.04 6.15
N ALA A 29 -12.10 1.08 6.97
CA ALA A 29 -11.89 0.99 8.40
C ALA A 29 -12.93 0.07 9.05
N GLN A 30 -12.51 -0.96 9.79
CA GLN A 30 -13.37 -1.50 10.84
C GLN A 30 -13.35 -0.49 11.99
N SER A 31 -14.50 0.16 12.20
CA SER A 31 -14.69 1.11 13.29
C SER A 31 -14.44 0.43 14.64
N THR A 32 -13.31 0.72 15.27
CA THR A 32 -13.18 0.65 16.73
C THR A 32 -12.58 1.95 17.23
N THR A 33 -13.47 2.88 17.56
CA THR A 33 -13.14 4.06 18.34
C THR A 33 -12.76 3.64 19.75
N VAL A 34 -11.47 3.56 20.00
CA VAL A 34 -10.93 4.19 21.20
C VAL A 34 -10.39 5.53 20.72
N ASP A 35 -10.95 6.64 21.23
CA ASP A 35 -10.53 8.03 20.98
C ASP A 35 -10.81 8.70 19.61
N GLY A 36 -11.72 8.16 18.79
CA GLY A 36 -12.20 8.88 17.59
C GLY A 36 -11.20 8.97 16.44
N VAL A 37 -10.09 8.24 16.51
CA VAL A 37 -9.09 8.15 15.43
C VAL A 37 -9.51 7.07 14.43
N VAL A 38 -9.57 7.44 13.15
CA VAL A 38 -9.78 6.49 12.05
C VAL A 38 -8.56 5.57 11.92
N GLN A 39 -8.78 4.26 11.99
CA GLN A 39 -7.75 3.26 11.73
C GLN A 39 -8.17 2.41 10.53
N LEU A 40 -7.31 2.38 9.51
CA LEU A 40 -7.48 1.50 8.37
C LEU A 40 -7.08 0.08 8.74
N GLU A 41 -7.77 -0.90 8.17
CA GLU A 41 -7.41 -2.31 8.32
C GLU A 41 -6.19 -2.60 7.43
N GLU A 42 -5.25 -3.39 7.95
CA GLU A 42 -4.11 -3.87 7.19
C GLU A 42 -4.55 -4.99 6.24
N ILE A 43 -4.04 -5.00 5.01
CA ILE A 43 -4.25 -6.13 4.11
C ILE A 43 -3.18 -7.18 4.44
N ALA A 44 -3.58 -8.26 5.10
CA ALA A 44 -2.69 -9.34 5.51
C ALA A 44 -2.86 -10.60 4.65
N ILE A 45 -1.75 -11.29 4.38
CA ILE A 45 -1.69 -12.60 3.74
C ILE A 45 -1.19 -13.58 4.80
N ALA A 46 -2.08 -14.44 5.29
CA ALA A 46 -1.72 -15.46 6.27
C ALA A 46 -0.58 -16.37 5.77
N SER A 47 0.12 -16.99 6.70
CA SER A 47 1.08 -18.08 6.42
C SER A 47 0.40 -19.17 5.58
N GLN A 48 1.06 -19.64 4.52
CA GLN A 48 0.51 -20.60 3.56
C GLN A 48 -0.81 -20.15 2.89
N GLY A 49 -1.15 -18.86 3.01
CA GLY A 49 -2.37 -18.26 2.47
C GLY A 49 -2.16 -17.68 1.08
N GLU A 50 -3.24 -17.17 0.49
CA GLU A 50 -3.18 -16.45 -0.77
C GLU A 50 -4.05 -15.19 -0.70
N LEU A 51 -3.55 -14.12 -1.33
CA LEU A 51 -4.34 -12.93 -1.62
C LEU A 51 -4.59 -12.80 -3.12
N VAL A 52 -5.85 -12.64 -3.49
CA VAL A 52 -6.29 -12.41 -4.87
C VAL A 52 -6.74 -10.95 -5.01
N LEU A 53 -6.12 -10.23 -5.94
CA LEU A 53 -6.42 -8.83 -6.22
C LEU A 53 -6.61 -8.65 -7.74
N PRO A 54 -7.77 -8.17 -8.21
CA PRO A 54 -9.01 -7.91 -7.45
C PRO A 54 -9.67 -9.21 -6.94
N PRO A 55 -10.44 -9.17 -5.85
CA PRO A 55 -11.20 -10.34 -5.39
C PRO A 55 -12.27 -10.74 -6.44
N PRO A 56 -12.49 -12.04 -6.68
CA PRO A 56 -13.32 -12.53 -7.79
C PRO A 56 -14.83 -12.32 -7.60
N GLU A 57 -15.33 -12.19 -6.37
CA GLU A 57 -16.77 -12.11 -6.06
C GLU A 57 -17.28 -10.70 -5.74
N ASP A 58 -16.44 -9.66 -5.84
CA ASP A 58 -16.81 -8.34 -5.36
C ASP A 58 -17.36 -7.42 -6.47
N SER A 59 -18.45 -6.72 -6.16
CA SER A 59 -19.05 -5.64 -6.96
C SER A 59 -18.13 -4.41 -7.14
N TRP A 60 -17.00 -4.45 -6.43
CA TRP A 60 -15.92 -3.49 -6.45
C TRP A 60 -15.15 -3.52 -7.79
N LYS A 61 -15.61 -2.72 -8.75
CA LYS A 61 -14.82 -2.44 -9.96
C LYS A 61 -13.58 -1.66 -9.56
N TRP A 62 -12.43 -2.33 -9.51
CA TRP A 62 -11.14 -1.64 -9.44
C TRP A 62 -11.11 -0.62 -10.58
N LYS A 63 -11.10 0.67 -10.21
CA LYS A 63 -10.89 1.73 -11.19
C LYS A 63 -9.44 1.65 -11.63
N VAL A 64 -9.22 1.01 -12.76
CA VAL A 64 -7.99 1.19 -13.54
C VAL A 64 -7.98 2.65 -14.00
N SER A 65 -6.79 3.25 -14.05
CA SER A 65 -6.64 4.62 -14.56
C SER A 65 -7.34 4.75 -15.92
N GLU A 66 -8.20 5.77 -16.05
CA GLU A 66 -8.85 6.11 -17.31
C GLU A 66 -7.89 6.85 -18.25
N SER A 67 -6.69 7.20 -17.77
CA SER A 67 -5.70 7.93 -18.55
C SER A 67 -4.96 6.99 -19.50
N PRO A 68 -5.05 7.21 -20.83
CA PRO A 68 -4.28 6.44 -21.79
C PRO A 68 -2.78 6.61 -21.56
N GLY A 69 -2.03 5.55 -21.85
CA GLY A 69 -0.58 5.49 -21.73
C GLY A 69 -0.10 4.49 -20.67
N ILE A 70 1.16 4.64 -20.27
CA ILE A 70 1.83 3.71 -19.37
C ILE A 70 1.44 3.98 -17.93
N ASN A 71 0.97 2.93 -17.27
CA ASN A 71 0.58 2.91 -15.87
C ASN A 71 1.45 1.87 -15.14
N THR A 72 1.62 2.04 -13.83
CA THR A 72 2.36 1.09 -13.00
C THR A 72 1.60 0.77 -11.72
N LEU A 73 1.58 -0.50 -11.34
CA LEU A 73 1.14 -0.98 -10.04
C LEU A 73 2.34 -1.50 -9.25
N TYR A 74 2.42 -1.14 -7.98
CA TYR A 74 3.39 -1.61 -7.01
C TYR A 74 2.65 -2.34 -5.91
N VAL A 75 3.03 -3.59 -5.67
CA VAL A 75 2.59 -4.35 -4.50
C VAL A 75 3.79 -4.45 -3.57
N VAL A 76 3.74 -3.73 -2.46
CA VAL A 76 4.80 -3.73 -1.44
C VAL A 76 4.38 -4.70 -0.35
N LEU A 77 5.21 -5.69 -0.07
CA LEU A 77 5.02 -6.73 0.93
C LEU A 77 6.01 -6.51 2.07
N SER A 78 5.59 -6.72 3.32
CA SER A 78 6.48 -6.72 4.47
C SER A 78 6.06 -7.78 5.50
N VAL A 79 7.02 -8.25 6.29
CA VAL A 79 6.77 -9.19 7.41
C VAL A 79 6.16 -8.49 8.65
N GLN A 80 5.98 -7.17 8.58
CA GLN A 80 5.40 -6.32 9.62
C GLN A 80 4.41 -5.32 8.99
N PRO A 81 3.46 -4.76 9.76
CA PRO A 81 2.40 -3.88 9.25
C PRO A 81 2.90 -2.52 8.71
N PHE A 82 2.05 -1.81 7.98
CA PHE A 82 2.32 -0.48 7.40
C PHE A 82 1.60 0.64 8.15
N SER A 83 1.71 0.63 9.48
CA SER A 83 0.86 1.44 10.34
C SER A 83 1.06 2.95 10.17
N LYS A 84 2.26 3.45 9.82
CA LYS A 84 2.44 4.88 9.54
C LYS A 84 1.84 5.25 8.20
N THR A 85 1.99 4.39 7.20
CA THR A 85 1.44 4.60 5.85
C THR A 85 -0.08 4.62 5.87
N LEU A 86 -0.71 3.67 6.59
CA LEU A 86 -2.16 3.66 6.78
C LEU A 86 -2.67 4.92 7.49
N LYS A 87 -1.95 5.44 8.49
CA LYS A 87 -2.27 6.74 9.10
C LYS A 87 -2.15 7.88 8.09
N ALA A 88 -1.15 7.86 7.21
CA ALA A 88 -0.98 8.87 6.17
C ALA A 88 -2.14 8.84 5.15
N PHE A 89 -2.70 7.66 4.84
CA PHE A 89 -3.91 7.52 4.03
C PHE A 89 -5.16 8.07 4.72
N ALA A 90 -5.38 7.71 5.99
CA ALA A 90 -6.53 8.18 6.76
C ALA A 90 -6.58 9.71 6.92
N ASN A 91 -5.41 10.38 6.84
CA ASN A 91 -5.28 11.83 6.93
C ASN A 91 -5.42 12.56 5.57
N GLN A 92 -5.63 11.85 4.46
CA GLN A 92 -5.87 12.50 3.16
C GLN A 92 -7.24 13.19 3.13
N GLN A 93 -7.33 14.38 2.55
CA GLN A 93 -8.57 15.18 2.54
C GLN A 93 -9.74 14.52 1.81
N ASN A 94 -9.44 13.68 0.83
CA ASN A 94 -10.39 12.95 0.00
C ASN A 94 -10.66 11.52 0.50
N PHE A 95 -10.22 11.20 1.72
CA PHE A 95 -10.45 9.91 2.35
C PHE A 95 -11.94 9.72 2.68
N LYS A 96 -12.46 8.50 2.47
CA LYS A 96 -13.84 8.12 2.75
C LYS A 96 -13.87 6.85 3.61
N LEU A 97 -14.78 6.81 4.58
CA LEU A 97 -14.81 5.79 5.63
C LEU A 97 -15.69 4.58 5.30
N ASP A 98 -16.59 4.74 4.34
CA ASP A 98 -17.80 3.93 4.19
C ASP A 98 -17.63 2.75 3.22
N GLN A 99 -16.59 2.75 2.37
CA GLN A 99 -16.36 1.69 1.39
C GLN A 99 -14.85 1.49 1.14
N PRO A 100 -14.38 0.27 0.80
CA PRO A 100 -13.04 0.10 0.22
C PRO A 100 -12.93 1.08 -0.93
N GLN A 101 -11.89 1.88 -1.14
CA GLN A 101 -11.77 2.68 -2.38
C GLN A 101 -10.34 2.72 -2.93
N VAL A 102 -10.21 3.13 -4.19
CA VAL A 102 -8.92 3.62 -4.71
C VAL A 102 -8.80 5.07 -4.26
N LEU A 103 -7.87 5.34 -3.34
CA LEU A 103 -7.56 6.68 -2.84
C LEU A 103 -6.65 7.39 -3.84
N ASN A 104 -7.03 8.56 -4.31
CA ASN A 104 -6.09 9.48 -4.95
C ASN A 104 -5.20 10.09 -3.85
N VAL A 105 -3.90 9.83 -3.90
CA VAL A 105 -2.94 10.31 -2.89
C VAL A 105 -2.57 11.76 -3.21
N THR A 106 -3.22 12.70 -2.54
CA THR A 106 -3.07 14.14 -2.77
C THR A 106 -1.80 14.71 -2.13
N ASN A 107 -1.27 14.06 -1.10
CA ASN A 107 0.04 14.38 -0.52
C ASN A 107 0.99 13.16 -0.60
N PRO A 108 1.64 12.96 -1.77
CA PRO A 108 2.44 11.76 -2.02
C PRO A 108 3.72 11.71 -1.19
N ILE A 109 4.34 12.85 -0.89
CA ILE A 109 5.58 12.89 -0.08
C ILE A 109 5.31 12.35 1.33
N THR A 110 4.21 12.75 1.96
CA THR A 110 3.86 12.24 3.29
C THR A 110 3.62 10.73 3.29
N VAL A 111 2.96 10.19 2.26
CA VAL A 111 2.74 8.74 2.13
C VAL A 111 4.06 8.00 1.89
N VAL A 112 4.90 8.48 0.97
CA VAL A 112 6.18 7.83 0.66
C VAL A 112 7.11 7.86 1.87
N ASN A 113 7.19 8.98 2.60
CA ASN A 113 7.98 9.05 3.83
C ASN A 113 7.46 8.09 4.90
N ALA A 114 6.14 7.97 5.03
CA ALA A 114 5.54 7.02 5.95
C ALA A 114 5.85 5.56 5.58
N LEU A 115 5.80 5.22 4.29
CA LEU A 115 6.19 3.91 3.77
C LEU A 115 7.66 3.59 4.07
N MET A 116 8.56 4.51 3.72
CA MET A 116 9.99 4.33 3.99
C MET A 116 10.28 4.16 5.47
N GLN A 117 9.55 4.89 6.32
CA GLN A 117 9.67 4.79 7.76
C GLN A 117 9.12 3.48 8.32
N ASP A 118 8.01 2.96 7.78
CA ASP A 118 7.50 1.62 8.14
C ASP A 118 8.53 0.56 7.74
N LEU A 119 9.04 0.58 6.51
CA LEU A 119 10.07 -0.36 6.06
C LEU A 119 11.36 -0.28 6.89
N HIS A 120 11.78 0.93 7.26
CA HIS A 120 12.94 1.13 8.13
C HIS A 120 12.72 0.52 9.52
N ASN A 121 11.57 0.81 10.14
CA ASN A 121 11.20 0.24 11.43
C ASN A 121 11.16 -1.30 11.38
N ASN A 122 10.60 -1.85 10.31
CA ASN A 122 10.43 -3.29 10.11
C ASN A 122 11.78 -4.00 9.93
N SER A 123 12.77 -3.30 9.41
CA SER A 123 14.12 -3.82 9.18
C SER A 123 14.90 -4.08 10.48
N SER A 124 14.44 -3.55 11.62
CA SER A 124 15.00 -3.80 12.96
C SER A 124 16.52 -3.62 13.07
N VAL A 125 17.11 -2.74 12.24
CA VAL A 125 18.54 -2.45 12.26
C VAL A 125 18.87 -1.63 13.49
N GLU A 126 19.89 -2.04 14.24
CA GLU A 126 20.31 -1.34 15.46
C GLU A 126 20.70 0.11 15.14
N THR A 127 20.11 1.08 15.85
CA THR A 127 20.29 2.52 15.58
C THR A 127 21.74 2.98 15.63
N LYS A 128 22.58 2.35 16.47
CA LYS A 128 24.03 2.61 16.55
C LYS A 128 24.80 2.29 15.27
N LEU A 129 24.22 1.49 14.36
CA LEU A 129 24.81 1.14 13.06
C LEU A 129 24.45 2.18 11.98
N LEU A 130 23.54 3.10 12.27
CA LEU A 130 23.12 4.13 11.33
C LEU A 130 24.12 5.29 11.34
N PRO A 131 24.46 5.85 10.17
CA PRO A 131 25.40 6.97 10.07
C PRO A 131 24.78 8.30 10.57
N SER A 132 23.45 8.43 10.54
CA SER A 132 22.68 9.54 11.12
C SER A 132 21.20 9.14 11.27
N GLU A 133 20.41 9.97 11.94
CA GLU A 133 18.95 9.78 12.11
C GLU A 133 18.15 10.02 10.82
N ASP A 134 18.75 10.66 9.82
CA ASP A 134 18.11 10.99 8.53
C ASP A 134 18.20 9.86 7.48
N VAL A 135 18.70 8.69 7.88
CA VAL A 135 18.93 7.55 6.97
C VAL A 135 17.96 6.41 7.25
N TYR A 136 17.31 5.94 6.20
CA TYR A 136 16.56 4.68 6.24
C TYR A 136 17.51 3.49 6.09
N ALA A 137 17.48 2.57 7.05
CA ALA A 137 18.07 1.24 6.90
C ALA A 137 16.98 0.23 6.50
N LEU A 138 17.19 -0.45 5.38
CA LEU A 138 16.23 -1.37 4.77
C LEU A 138 16.83 -2.78 4.67
N ASP A 139 16.29 -3.72 5.44
CA ASP A 139 16.62 -5.14 5.38
C ASP A 139 15.79 -5.81 4.28
N VAL A 140 16.47 -6.24 3.22
CA VAL A 140 15.86 -6.89 2.05
C VAL A 140 15.24 -8.26 2.37
N ASN A 141 15.45 -8.81 3.57
CA ASN A 141 14.77 -10.03 4.04
C ASN A 141 13.41 -9.74 4.71
N SER A 142 13.08 -8.47 4.92
CA SER A 142 11.90 -8.04 5.68
C SER A 142 10.81 -7.41 4.81
N TRP A 143 11.09 -7.17 3.53
CA TRP A 143 10.13 -6.63 2.57
C TRP A 143 10.50 -6.97 1.13
N ALA A 144 9.53 -6.86 0.23
CA ALA A 144 9.73 -6.99 -1.20
C ALA A 144 8.72 -6.13 -1.96
N THR A 145 9.01 -5.78 -3.20
CA THR A 145 8.06 -5.09 -4.08
C THR A 145 7.90 -5.84 -5.39
N LEU A 146 6.66 -6.06 -5.80
CA LEU A 146 6.30 -6.50 -7.13
C LEU A 146 5.87 -5.28 -7.95
N LYS A 147 6.41 -5.14 -9.16
CA LYS A 147 6.10 -4.04 -10.07
C LYS A 147 5.43 -4.59 -11.32
N PHE A 148 4.23 -4.12 -11.61
CA PHE A 148 3.47 -4.45 -12.81
C PHE A 148 3.33 -3.20 -13.66
N VAL A 149 3.87 -3.22 -14.87
CA VAL A 149 3.74 -2.13 -15.84
C VAL A 149 2.71 -2.56 -16.88
N TYR A 150 1.74 -1.69 -17.16
CA TYR A 150 0.69 -1.97 -18.13
C TYR A 150 0.36 -0.70 -18.92
N GLU A 151 -0.12 -0.87 -20.15
CA GLU A 151 -0.57 0.22 -20.99
C GLU A 151 -2.10 0.23 -21.01
N VAL A 152 -2.68 1.42 -20.82
CA VAL A 152 -4.10 1.67 -21.08
C VAL A 152 -4.19 2.33 -22.44
N THR A 153 -4.84 1.68 -23.39
CA THR A 153 -5.08 2.25 -24.73
C THR A 153 -6.53 2.68 -24.83
N ASN A 154 -6.79 3.81 -25.49
CA ASN A 154 -8.14 4.08 -25.97
C ASN A 154 -8.47 3.03 -27.03
N ASN A 155 -9.45 2.17 -26.77
CA ASN A 155 -10.07 1.41 -27.85
C ASN A 155 -10.88 2.40 -28.68
N GLU A 156 -10.28 2.92 -29.76
CA GLU A 156 -11.08 3.40 -30.88
C GLU A 156 -11.62 2.15 -31.62
N GLN A 157 -12.90 1.84 -31.41
CA GLN A 157 -13.71 1.05 -32.34
C GLN A 157 -14.54 2.00 -33.20
#